data_AF-A0A2M8WL78-F1
#
_entry.id   AF-A0A2M8WL78-F1
#
_cell.length_a   1.000
_cell.length_b   1.000
_cell.length_c   1.000
_cell.angle_alpha   90.00
_cell.angle_beta   90.00
_cell.angle_gamma   90.00
#
_symmetry.space_group_name_H-M   'P 1'
#
loop_
_entity.id
_entity.type
_entity.pdbx_description
1 polymer ?
#
loop_
_entity_poly.entity_id
_entity_poly.type
_entity_poly.pdbx_seq_one_letter_code
_entity_poly.pdbx_strand_id
1 'polypeptide(L)'
;MDLSWLLLICLMVGPAVAHLKHLQPAALFAIVAIVYAFFGSIGFLGDQVTSGDPLDVQTPFSSYDVAKDWWLAIRLGAVMAFMSGVIWMQTYVGAMQYPRVTKMLFWLFHLGIITDNSAAKFILFFFPVPQRYTDYDTFAELLYHITLVAELVVILAFLSLTCLLMWSAVRNWKRRGSRSI
;
A
#
# COMPACT_ATOMS: atom_id res chain seq x y z
N MET A 1 18.99 8.17 10.71
CA MET A 1 18.33 7.38 9.64
C MET A 1 16.85 7.69 9.74
N ASP A 2 16.30 8.33 8.73
CA ASP A 2 14.91 8.78 8.75
C ASP A 2 13.96 7.58 8.72
N LEU A 3 12.88 7.65 9.50
CA LEU A 3 11.87 6.59 9.65
C LEU A 3 11.35 6.09 8.29
N SER A 4 11.30 6.98 7.30
CA SER A 4 10.89 6.72 5.92
C SER A 4 11.75 5.66 5.21
N TRP A 5 13.07 5.63 5.45
CA TRP A 5 13.95 4.63 4.85
C TRP A 5 13.73 3.24 5.44
N LEU A 6 13.57 3.17 6.76
CA LEU A 6 13.27 1.93 7.45
C LEU A 6 11.91 1.38 6.98
N LEU A 7 10.91 2.23 6.84
CA LEU A 7 9.60 1.86 6.29
C LEU A 7 9.73 1.26 4.89
N LEU A 8 10.41 1.95 3.96
CA LEU A 8 10.60 1.47 2.58
C LEU A 8 11.32 0.12 2.52
N ILE A 9 12.39 -0.03 3.30
CA ILE A 9 13.14 -1.29 3.40
C ILE A 9 12.22 -2.40 3.94
N CYS A 10 11.46 -2.14 5.01
CA CYS A 10 10.52 -3.11 5.57
C CYS A 10 9.42 -3.51 4.57
N LEU A 11 8.87 -2.54 3.81
CA LEU A 11 7.85 -2.77 2.81
C LEU A 11 8.37 -3.56 1.60
N MET A 12 9.65 -3.47 1.26
CA MET A 12 10.25 -4.28 0.20
C MET A 12 10.68 -5.67 0.69
N VAL A 13 11.47 -5.71 1.76
CA VAL A 13 12.13 -6.92 2.26
C VAL A 13 11.12 -7.88 2.90
N GLY A 14 10.17 -7.38 3.69
CA GLY A 14 9.18 -8.20 4.39
C GLY A 14 8.39 -9.13 3.45
N PRO A 15 7.64 -8.60 2.47
CA PRO A 15 6.92 -9.43 1.52
C PRO A 15 7.85 -10.22 0.59
N ALA A 16 9.05 -9.73 0.27
CA ALA A 16 10.02 -10.47 -0.54
C ALA A 16 10.47 -11.77 0.16
N VAL A 17 10.85 -11.69 1.44
CA VAL A 17 11.23 -12.87 2.25
C VAL A 17 10.06 -13.86 2.34
N ALA A 18 8.84 -13.37 2.55
CA ALA A 18 7.65 -14.20 2.57
C ALA A 18 7.35 -14.88 1.23
N HIS A 19 7.62 -14.20 0.11
CA HIS A 19 7.52 -14.80 -1.22
C HIS A 19 8.55 -15.93 -1.39
N LEU A 20 9.82 -15.66 -1.06
CA LEU A 20 10.91 -16.65 -1.18
C LEU A 20 10.68 -17.90 -0.31
N LYS A 21 10.05 -17.74 0.86
CA LYS A 21 9.63 -18.87 1.71
C LYS A 21 8.38 -19.60 1.20
N HIS A 22 7.91 -19.28 -0.01
CA HIS A 22 6.71 -19.84 -0.62
C HIS A 22 5.44 -19.71 0.23
N LEU A 23 5.36 -18.69 1.11
CA LEU A 23 4.19 -18.49 1.97
C LEU A 23 2.91 -18.24 1.15
N GLN A 24 1.76 -18.48 1.78
CA GLN A 24 0.46 -18.25 1.16
C GLN A 24 0.28 -16.77 0.77
N PRO A 25 -0.50 -16.45 -0.27
CA PRO A 25 -0.67 -15.06 -0.73
C PRO A 25 -1.20 -14.14 0.37
N ALA A 26 -2.07 -14.64 1.26
CA ALA A 26 -2.57 -13.88 2.42
C ALA A 26 -1.44 -13.35 3.31
N ALA A 27 -0.38 -14.14 3.54
CA ALA A 27 0.73 -13.73 4.38
C ALA A 27 1.48 -12.52 3.83
N LEU A 28 1.55 -12.36 2.50
CA LEU A 28 2.17 -11.20 1.86
C LEU A 28 1.42 -9.90 2.22
N PHE A 29 0.09 -9.91 2.06
CA PHE A 29 -0.77 -8.79 2.44
C PHE A 29 -0.72 -8.53 3.96
N ALA A 30 -0.72 -9.58 4.79
CA ALA A 30 -0.64 -9.45 6.24
C ALA A 30 0.65 -8.76 6.71
N ILE A 31 1.81 -9.17 6.16
CA ILE A 31 3.09 -8.58 6.53
C ILE A 31 3.12 -7.10 6.18
N VAL A 32 2.68 -6.74 4.98
CA VAL A 32 2.60 -5.34 4.56
C VAL A 32 1.63 -4.54 5.44
N ALA A 33 0.49 -5.12 5.79
CA ALA A 33 -0.47 -4.49 6.70
C ALA A 33 0.14 -4.19 8.07
N ILE A 34 0.88 -5.14 8.64
CA ILE A 34 1.57 -4.98 9.94
C ILE A 34 2.62 -3.87 9.87
N VAL A 35 3.41 -3.84 8.78
CA VAL A 35 4.42 -2.79 8.59
C VAL A 35 3.76 -1.41 8.51
N TYR A 36 2.74 -1.25 7.67
CA TYR A 36 2.01 0.03 7.57
C TYR A 36 1.36 0.45 8.90
N ALA A 37 0.74 -0.48 9.62
CA ALA A 37 0.15 -0.21 10.92
C ALA A 37 1.19 0.22 11.96
N PHE A 38 2.32 -0.49 12.05
CA PHE A 38 3.39 -0.19 12.99
C PHE A 38 3.98 1.20 12.77
N PHE A 39 4.40 1.51 11.54
CA PHE A 39 4.98 2.81 11.21
C PHE A 39 3.94 3.94 11.27
N GLY A 40 2.68 3.67 10.89
CA GLY A 40 1.57 4.61 11.05
C GLY A 40 1.29 4.94 12.52
N SER A 41 1.29 3.94 13.42
CA SER A 41 1.12 4.16 14.84
C SER A 41 2.28 4.93 15.46
N ILE A 42 3.53 4.67 15.05
CA ILE A 42 4.68 5.44 15.51
C ILE A 42 4.57 6.90 15.06
N GLY A 43 4.19 7.15 13.80
CA GLY A 43 3.98 8.50 13.29
C GLY A 43 2.89 9.25 14.07
N PHE A 44 1.77 8.58 14.34
CA PHE A 44 0.67 9.13 15.14
C PHE A 44 1.12 9.50 16.57
N LEU A 45 1.80 8.58 17.26
CA LEU A 45 2.28 8.83 18.62
C LEU A 45 3.33 9.94 18.67
N GLY A 46 4.20 10.01 17.66
CA GLY A 46 5.15 11.11 17.50
C GLY A 46 4.42 12.45 17.43
N ASP A 47 3.46 12.57 16.51
CA ASP A 47 2.67 13.79 16.30
C ASP A 47 1.95 14.26 17.59
N GLN A 48 1.36 13.32 18.35
CA GLN A 48 0.69 13.61 19.62
C GLN A 48 1.65 14.07 20.74
N VAL A 49 2.91 13.63 20.72
CA VAL A 49 3.93 14.02 21.70
C VAL A 49 4.53 15.40 21.37
N THR A 50 4.71 15.73 20.09
CA THR A 50 5.24 17.04 19.65
C THR A 50 4.20 18.17 19.60
N SER A 51 2.91 17.87 19.46
CA SER A 51 1.83 18.88 19.41
C SER A 51 1.45 19.50 20.77
N GLY A 52 2.29 19.31 21.80
CA GLY A 52 2.17 19.99 23.09
C GLY A 52 2.51 21.48 23.09
N ASP A 53 2.98 22.05 21.96
CA ASP A 53 3.28 23.48 21.82
C ASP A 53 2.21 24.18 20.94
N PRO A 54 1.44 25.16 21.46
CA PRO A 54 0.34 25.83 20.73
C PRO A 54 0.81 26.86 19.68
N LEU A 55 2.08 26.81 19.26
CA LEU A 55 2.70 27.74 18.32
C LEU A 55 3.20 27.01 17.07
N ASP A 56 2.27 26.36 16.37
CA ASP A 56 2.52 25.82 15.03
C ASP A 56 2.57 26.99 14.04
N VAL A 57 3.74 27.62 13.96
CA VAL A 57 4.08 28.57 12.90
C VAL A 57 4.06 27.77 11.60
N GLN A 58 2.94 27.88 10.86
CA GLN A 58 2.84 27.51 9.46
C GLN A 58 3.99 28.18 8.70
N THR A 59 5.11 27.49 8.57
CA THR A 59 6.12 27.88 7.61
C THR A 59 5.50 27.61 6.23
N PRO A 60 5.48 28.59 5.31
CA PRO A 60 4.85 28.42 3.99
C PRO A 60 5.53 27.35 3.10
N PHE A 61 6.61 26.73 3.59
CA PHE A 61 7.34 25.63 2.96
C PHE A 61 7.05 24.25 3.57
N SER A 62 6.19 24.12 4.59
CA SER A 62 5.92 22.84 5.31
C SER A 62 4.96 21.85 4.60
N SER A 63 4.68 22.06 3.31
CA SER A 63 3.61 21.34 2.60
C SER A 63 3.94 19.91 2.15
N TYR A 64 5.17 19.43 2.40
CA TYR A 64 5.56 18.01 2.30
C TYR A 64 5.95 17.41 3.66
N ASP A 65 5.41 17.93 4.76
CA ASP A 65 5.66 17.35 6.07
C ASP A 65 5.13 15.92 6.13
N VAL A 66 6.09 15.00 6.01
CA VAL A 66 6.02 13.55 6.24
C VAL A 66 5.32 13.21 7.58
N ALA A 67 5.21 14.17 8.50
CA ALA A 67 4.52 14.07 9.77
C ALA A 67 2.99 13.91 9.65
N LYS A 68 2.32 14.40 8.59
CA LYS A 68 0.85 14.27 8.42
C LYS A 68 0.40 12.97 7.73
N ASP A 69 1.33 12.09 7.38
CA ASP A 69 1.08 10.87 6.58
C ASP A 69 0.76 9.61 7.40
N TRP A 70 0.72 9.69 8.74
CA TRP A 70 0.40 8.54 9.59
C TRP A 70 -0.99 7.97 9.29
N TRP A 71 -1.96 8.82 8.97
CA TRP A 71 -3.32 8.41 8.64
C TRP A 71 -3.40 7.65 7.31
N LEU A 72 -2.60 8.05 6.32
CA LEU A 72 -2.47 7.37 5.03
C LEU A 72 -1.86 5.97 5.22
N ALA A 73 -0.80 5.87 6.02
CA ALA A 73 -0.19 4.58 6.36
C ALA A 73 -1.20 3.65 7.05
N ILE A 74 -1.97 4.13 8.03
CA ILE A 74 -3.02 3.34 8.69
C ILE A 74 -4.09 2.88 7.69
N ARG A 75 -4.55 3.76 6.79
CA ARG A 75 -5.54 3.41 5.74
C ARG A 75 -5.02 2.31 4.81
N LEU A 76 -3.79 2.45 4.32
CA LEU A 76 -3.16 1.44 3.47
C LEU A 76 -2.99 0.11 4.24
N GLY A 77 -2.59 0.18 5.51
CA GLY A 77 -2.53 -0.98 6.40
C GLY A 77 -3.88 -1.69 6.55
N ALA A 78 -4.97 -0.93 6.73
CA ALA A 78 -6.32 -1.46 6.84
C ALA A 78 -6.79 -2.14 5.54
N VAL A 79 -6.53 -1.54 4.37
CA VAL A 79 -6.86 -2.15 3.06
C VAL A 79 -6.10 -3.46 2.86
N MET A 80 -4.81 -3.48 3.20
CA MET A 80 -3.97 -4.69 3.12
C MET A 80 -4.45 -5.77 4.10
N ALA A 81 -4.84 -5.40 5.32
CA ALA A 81 -5.39 -6.32 6.31
C ALA A 81 -6.72 -6.94 5.84
N PHE A 82 -7.61 -6.11 5.28
CA PHE A 82 -8.88 -6.56 4.71
C PHE A 82 -8.64 -7.57 3.57
N MET A 83 -7.77 -7.23 2.62
CA MET A 83 -7.41 -8.13 1.51
C MET A 83 -6.78 -9.44 2.02
N SER A 84 -5.89 -9.35 3.01
CA SER A 84 -5.32 -10.54 3.67
C SER A 84 -6.41 -11.44 4.25
N GLY A 85 -7.37 -10.87 4.98
CA GLY A 85 -8.48 -11.61 5.57
C GLY A 85 -9.34 -12.31 4.52
N VAL A 86 -9.70 -11.61 3.44
CA VAL A 86 -10.48 -12.20 2.32
C VAL A 86 -9.71 -13.35 1.68
N ILE A 87 -8.43 -13.16 1.36
CA ILE A 87 -7.60 -14.19 0.70
C ILE A 87 -7.39 -15.39 1.63
N TRP A 88 -7.15 -15.15 2.92
CA TRP A 88 -7.00 -16.20 3.92
C TRP A 88 -8.29 -17.03 4.01
N MET A 89 -9.45 -16.38 4.10
CA MET A 89 -10.74 -17.06 4.12
C MET A 89 -10.97 -17.91 2.86
N GLN A 90 -10.63 -17.38 1.67
CA GLN A 90 -10.72 -18.15 0.43
C GLN A 90 -9.76 -19.35 0.41
N THR A 91 -8.58 -19.21 1.00
CA THR A 91 -7.60 -20.31 1.10
C THR A 91 -8.10 -21.38 2.07
N TYR A 92 -8.61 -20.97 3.24
CA TYR A 92 -9.15 -21.85 4.26
C TYR A 92 -10.33 -22.69 3.75
N VAL A 93 -11.25 -22.06 3.02
CA VAL A 93 -12.42 -22.75 2.42
C VAL A 93 -12.03 -23.54 1.16
N GLY A 94 -10.78 -23.50 0.71
CA GLY A 94 -10.33 -24.15 -0.53
C GLY A 94 -10.95 -23.54 -1.79
N ALA A 95 -11.42 -22.30 -1.71
CA ALA A 95 -11.99 -21.57 -2.84
C ALA A 95 -10.92 -20.96 -3.74
N MET A 96 -9.69 -20.77 -3.24
CA MET A 96 -8.62 -20.11 -3.96
C MET A 96 -8.07 -20.99 -5.10
N GLN A 97 -8.19 -20.51 -6.35
CA GLN A 97 -7.81 -21.30 -7.54
C GLN A 97 -6.47 -20.87 -8.15
N TYR A 98 -6.11 -19.60 -8.03
CA TYR A 98 -4.97 -19.03 -8.75
C TYR A 98 -3.96 -18.34 -7.80
N PRO A 99 -3.35 -19.07 -6.84
CA PRO A 99 -2.47 -18.47 -5.84
C PRO A 99 -1.24 -17.78 -6.44
N ARG A 100 -0.71 -18.28 -7.56
CA ARG A 100 0.44 -17.65 -8.25
C ARG A 100 0.06 -16.30 -8.87
N VAL A 101 -1.10 -16.21 -9.52
CA VAL A 101 -1.60 -14.97 -10.13
C VAL A 101 -1.91 -13.94 -9.05
N THR A 102 -2.51 -14.36 -7.93
CA THR A 102 -2.73 -13.46 -6.79
C THR A 102 -1.42 -12.89 -6.23
N LYS A 103 -0.34 -13.67 -6.16
CA LYS A 103 0.99 -13.15 -5.76
C LYS A 103 1.53 -12.14 -6.76
N MET A 104 1.39 -12.39 -8.06
CA MET A 104 1.85 -11.46 -9.09
C MET A 104 1.08 -10.14 -9.02
N LEU A 105 -0.25 -10.21 -8.91
CA LEU A 105 -1.09 -9.02 -8.76
C LEU A 105 -0.85 -8.28 -7.44
N PHE A 106 -0.52 -9.00 -6.36
CA PHE A 106 -0.06 -8.38 -5.11
C PHE A 106 1.18 -7.51 -5.35
N TRP A 107 2.19 -8.00 -6.08
CA TRP A 107 3.40 -7.21 -6.33
C TRP A 107 3.13 -5.98 -7.19
N LEU A 108 2.28 -6.09 -8.21
CA LEU A 108 1.86 -4.94 -9.03
C LEU A 108 1.14 -3.89 -8.18
N PHE A 109 0.20 -4.32 -7.36
CA PHE A 109 -0.54 -3.46 -6.44
C PHE A 109 0.38 -2.80 -5.40
N HIS A 110 1.24 -3.59 -4.75
CA HIS A 110 2.12 -3.15 -3.68
C HIS A 110 3.20 -2.18 -4.16
N LEU A 111 3.87 -2.48 -5.29
CA LEU A 111 4.87 -1.60 -5.87
C LEU A 111 4.25 -0.30 -6.39
N GLY A 112 3.04 -0.37 -6.95
CA GLY A 112 2.27 0.82 -7.33
C GLY A 112 2.02 1.73 -6.13
N ILE A 113 1.57 1.17 -4.99
CA ILE A 113 1.34 1.93 -3.76
C ILE A 113 2.62 2.57 -3.24
N ILE A 114 3.74 1.84 -3.21
CA ILE A 114 5.03 2.39 -2.79
C ILE A 114 5.46 3.54 -3.70
N THR A 115 5.27 3.39 -5.01
CA THR A 115 5.70 4.39 -5.99
C THR A 115 4.88 5.67 -5.88
N ASP A 116 3.55 5.53 -5.81
CA ASP A 116 2.59 6.61 -5.62
C ASP A 116 2.81 7.37 -4.30
N ASN A 117 2.98 6.64 -3.20
CA ASN A 117 2.95 7.24 -1.87
C ASN A 117 4.33 7.58 -1.28
N SER A 118 5.41 6.96 -1.73
CA SER A 118 6.73 7.13 -1.12
C SER A 118 7.82 7.56 -2.09
N ALA A 119 7.83 7.10 -3.35
CA ALA A 119 8.88 7.46 -4.30
C ALA A 119 8.76 8.92 -4.79
N ALA A 120 7.54 9.39 -5.09
CA ALA A 120 7.35 10.78 -5.49
C ALA A 120 7.57 11.77 -4.35
N LYS A 121 7.13 11.43 -3.13
CA LYS A 121 7.39 12.23 -1.93
C LYS A 121 8.88 12.29 -1.56
N PHE A 122 9.60 11.18 -1.74
CA PHE A 122 11.05 11.12 -1.56
C PHE A 122 11.76 12.13 -2.45
N ILE A 123 11.35 12.24 -3.71
CA ILE A 123 11.99 13.16 -4.66
C ILE A 123 11.58 14.62 -4.39
N LEU A 124 10.34 14.86 -3.96
CA LEU A 124 9.85 16.18 -3.55
C LEU A 124 10.47 16.71 -2.24
N PHE A 125 11.03 15.83 -1.39
CA PHE A 125 11.83 16.24 -0.24
C PHE A 125 13.17 16.88 -0.65
N PHE A 126 13.81 16.38 -1.72
CA PHE A 126 15.05 16.96 -2.25
C PHE A 126 14.79 18.17 -3.16
N PHE A 127 13.62 18.22 -3.79
CA PHE A 127 13.20 19.30 -4.68
C PHE A 127 11.85 19.85 -4.20
N PRO A 128 11.83 20.81 -3.26
CA PRO A 128 10.60 21.33 -2.70
C PRO A 128 9.83 22.14 -3.75
N VAL A 129 8.71 21.60 -4.24
CA VAL A 129 7.86 22.25 -5.26
C VAL A 129 6.52 22.67 -4.65
N PRO A 130 6.19 23.98 -4.56
CA PRO A 130 4.98 24.45 -3.91
C PRO A 130 3.70 23.90 -4.57
N GLN A 131 2.78 23.41 -3.73
CA GLN A 131 1.60 22.58 -4.05
C GLN A 131 0.51 23.20 -4.96
N ARG A 132 0.72 24.38 -5.55
CA ARG A 132 -0.35 25.17 -6.20
C ARG A 132 0.01 25.88 -7.50
N TYR A 133 1.16 25.60 -8.10
CA TYR A 133 1.49 26.15 -9.42
C TYR A 133 1.08 25.18 -10.53
N THR A 134 0.39 25.71 -11.54
CA THR A 134 0.06 25.01 -12.80
C THR A 134 1.28 24.79 -13.69
N ASP A 135 2.35 25.55 -13.45
CA ASP A 135 3.64 25.42 -14.14
C ASP A 135 4.63 24.72 -13.22
N TYR A 136 4.61 23.38 -13.25
CA TYR A 136 5.64 22.58 -12.62
C TYR A 136 6.94 22.71 -13.42
N ASP A 137 8.08 22.78 -12.72
CA ASP A 137 9.37 22.63 -13.38
C ASP A 137 9.42 21.25 -14.07
N THR A 138 10.07 21.12 -15.24
CA THR A 138 10.01 19.90 -16.10
C THR A 138 10.25 18.58 -15.34
N PHE A 139 11.06 18.62 -14.29
CA PHE A 139 11.31 17.48 -13.42
C PHE A 139 10.13 17.11 -12.52
N ALA A 140 9.42 18.09 -11.95
CA ALA A 140 8.26 17.87 -11.10
C ALA A 140 7.04 17.38 -11.91
N GLU A 141 6.91 17.86 -13.15
CA GLU A 141 5.92 17.36 -14.10
C GLU A 141 6.14 15.87 -14.41
N LEU A 142 7.39 15.45 -14.64
CA LEU A 142 7.71 14.03 -14.85
C LEU A 142 7.31 13.16 -13.66
N LEU A 143 7.58 13.61 -12.43
CA LEU A 143 7.21 12.89 -11.21
C LEU A 143 5.70 12.77 -11.06
N TYR A 144 4.96 13.84 -11.36
CA TYR A 144 3.50 13.82 -11.37
C TYR A 144 2.94 12.80 -12.38
N HIS A 145 3.52 12.70 -13.57
CA HIS A 145 3.13 11.67 -14.54
C HIS A 145 3.45 10.26 -14.03
N ILE A 146 4.60 10.07 -13.37
CA ILE A 146 4.97 8.77 -12.77
C ILE A 146 3.97 8.37 -11.69
N THR A 147 3.54 9.31 -10.82
CA THR A 147 2.53 9.01 -9.80
C THR A 147 1.19 8.65 -10.41
N LEU A 148 0.74 9.39 -11.43
CA LEU A 148 -0.52 9.08 -12.12
C LEU A 148 -0.50 7.68 -12.76
N VAL A 149 0.62 7.29 -13.37
CA VAL A 149 0.78 5.94 -13.92
C VAL A 149 0.78 4.89 -12.81
N ALA A 150 1.47 5.16 -11.69
CA ALA A 150 1.47 4.27 -10.54
C ALA A 150 0.06 4.08 -9.97
N GLU A 151 -0.70 5.16 -9.79
CA GLU A 151 -2.09 5.13 -9.33
C GLU A 151 -2.98 4.29 -10.26
N LEU A 152 -2.85 4.47 -11.58
CA LEU A 152 -3.59 3.67 -12.56
C LEU A 152 -3.22 2.18 -12.46
N VAL A 153 -1.94 1.85 -12.25
CA VAL A 153 -1.50 0.46 -12.01
C VAL A 153 -2.10 -0.10 -10.72
N VAL A 154 -2.14 0.68 -9.63
CA VAL A 154 -2.76 0.28 -8.36
C VAL A 154 -4.25 -0.04 -8.57
N ILE A 155 -5.00 0.83 -9.24
CA ILE A 155 -6.43 0.65 -9.51
C ILE A 155 -6.67 -0.62 -10.35
N LEU A 156 -5.92 -0.79 -11.44
CA LEU A 156 -6.06 -1.96 -12.31
C LEU A 156 -5.69 -3.27 -11.60
N ALA A 157 -4.62 -3.26 -10.78
CA ALA A 157 -4.20 -4.42 -10.01
C ALA A 157 -5.25 -4.78 -8.94
N PHE A 158 -5.82 -3.79 -8.26
CA PHE A 158 -6.88 -3.97 -7.28
C PHE A 158 -8.17 -4.53 -7.90
N LEU A 159 -8.60 -3.98 -9.05
CA LEU A 159 -9.76 -4.46 -9.78
C LEU A 159 -9.55 -5.91 -10.24
N SER A 160 -8.36 -6.20 -10.77
CA SER A 160 -7.98 -7.55 -11.22
C SER A 160 -7.96 -8.55 -10.08
N LEU A 161 -7.40 -8.17 -8.91
CA LEU A 161 -7.43 -8.98 -7.69
C LEU A 161 -8.86 -9.27 -7.27
N THR A 162 -9.70 -8.24 -7.18
CA THR A 162 -11.10 -8.38 -6.75
C THR A 162 -11.88 -9.29 -7.69
N CYS A 163 -11.74 -9.09 -9.01
CA CYS A 163 -12.36 -9.94 -10.02
C CYS A 163 -11.90 -11.40 -9.91
N LEU A 164 -10.59 -11.63 -9.75
CA LEU A 164 -10.02 -12.98 -9.60
C LEU A 164 -10.53 -13.69 -8.35
N LEU A 165 -10.63 -12.98 -7.23
CA LEU A 165 -11.14 -13.50 -5.96
C LEU A 165 -12.64 -13.80 -6.06
N MET A 166 -13.44 -12.90 -6.64
CA MET A 166 -14.87 -13.14 -6.87
C MET A 166 -15.10 -14.34 -7.79
N TRP A 167 -14.36 -14.43 -8.90
CA TRP A 167 -14.42 -15.55 -9.82
C TRP A 167 -14.11 -16.88 -9.14
N SER A 168 -13.04 -16.91 -8.33
CA SER A 168 -12.63 -18.09 -7.56
C SER A 168 -13.75 -18.55 -6.61
N ALA A 169 -14.39 -17.61 -5.92
CA ALA A 169 -15.52 -17.87 -5.03
C ALA A 169 -16.74 -18.42 -5.77
N VAL A 170 -17.16 -17.78 -6.87
CA VAL A 170 -18.31 -18.21 -7.69
C VAL A 170 -18.10 -19.62 -8.24
N ARG A 171 -16.92 -19.93 -8.76
CA ARG A 171 -16.62 -21.26 -9.31
C ARG A 171 -16.57 -22.32 -8.21
N ASN A 172 -16.08 -21.99 -7.01
CA ASN A 172 -16.14 -22.92 -5.88
C ASN A 172 -17.59 -23.20 -5.44
N TRP A 173 -18.44 -22.17 -5.40
CA TRP A 173 -19.85 -22.33 -5.08
C TRP A 173 -20.57 -23.24 -6.08
N LYS A 174 -20.40 -22.99 -7.39
CA LYS A 174 -20.97 -23.86 -8.44
C LYS A 174 -20.55 -25.33 -8.28
N ARG A 175 -19.27 -25.59 -7.95
CA ARG A 175 -18.76 -26.96 -7.73
C ARG A 175 -19.38 -27.63 -6.51
N ARG A 176 -19.65 -26.89 -5.43
CA ARG A 176 -20.28 -27.43 -4.22
C ARG A 176 -21.76 -27.71 -4.42
N GLY A 177 -22.49 -26.80 -5.07
CA GLY A 177 -23.91 -26.99 -5.39
C GLY A 177 -24.19 -28.15 -6.36
N SER A 178 -23.23 -28.48 -7.23
CA SER A 178 -23.33 -29.63 -8.13
C SER A 178 -23.08 -30.99 -7.45
N ARG A 179 -22.57 -31.02 -6.20
CA ARG A 179 -22.31 -32.27 -5.44
C ARG A 179 -23.44 -32.62 -4.47
N SER A 180 -24.42 -31.75 -4.29
CA SER A 180 -25.58 -31.94 -3.41
C SER A 180 -26.84 -32.40 -4.15
N ILE A 181 -26.69 -32.78 -5.42
CA ILE A 181 -27.71 -33.42 -6.29
C ILE A 181 -27.12 -34.76 -6.71
#